data_AF-A0A8H5RBK7-F1
#
_entry.id   AF-A0A8H5RBK7-F1
#
_cell.length_a   1.000
_cell.length_b   1.000
_cell.length_c   1.000
_cell.angle_alpha   90.00
_cell.angle_beta   90.00
_cell.angle_gamma   90.00
#
_symmetry.space_group_name_H-M   'P 1'
#
loop_
_entity.id
_entity.type
_entity.pdbx_description
1 polymer ?
#
loop_
_entity_poly.entity_id
_entity_poly.type
_entity_poly.pdbx_seq_one_letter_code
_entity_poly.pdbx_strand_id
1 'polypeptide(L)'
;MLEAYVTLISMAAMKALPEKNVKTYLPDALHFQRAIQNARQACWDAIVLTYKNSEECPIRMPLEMRIMGGSGVIMAPQRGNALGTCRESLKTHPHWAKEWHGYTVDGKPWIGRLEAVDYKGERQQFLQTLADIGKKAGWPLQDLQERFSNDLFDVLFFDKKPQKN
;
A
#
# COMPACT_ATOMS: atom_id res chain seq x y z
N MET A 1 -8.04 21.32 -29.08
CA MET A 1 -6.71 21.72 -28.53
C MET A 1 -6.16 20.65 -27.60
N LEU A 2 -6.82 20.28 -26.49
CA LEU A 2 -6.32 19.28 -25.52
C LEU A 2 -6.01 17.90 -26.13
N GLU A 3 -6.88 17.40 -27.02
CA GLU A 3 -6.70 16.10 -27.68
C GLU A 3 -5.45 16.04 -28.56
N ALA A 4 -5.07 17.15 -29.19
CA ALA A 4 -3.87 17.23 -30.01
C ALA A 4 -2.59 17.10 -29.15
N TYR A 5 -2.57 17.69 -27.96
CA TYR A 5 -1.45 17.56 -27.02
C TYR A 5 -1.34 16.14 -26.45
N VAL A 6 -2.46 15.52 -26.07
CA VAL A 6 -2.49 14.13 -25.60
C VAL A 6 -1.97 13.18 -26.67
N THR A 7 -2.37 13.41 -27.93
CA THR A 7 -1.89 12.62 -29.07
C THR A 7 -0.39 12.80 -29.26
N LEU A 8 0.12 14.05 -29.20
CA LEU A 8 1.54 14.35 -29.39
C LEU A 8 2.42 13.72 -28.30
N ILE A 9 1.98 13.80 -27.05
CA ILE A 9 2.66 13.19 -25.90
C ILE A 9 2.66 11.66 -26.02
N SER A 10 1.54 11.08 -26.44
CA SER A 10 1.43 9.62 -26.66
C SER A 10 2.38 9.16 -27.77
N MET A 11 2.48 9.91 -28.88
CA MET A 11 3.41 9.61 -29.97
C MET A 11 4.88 9.72 -29.53
N ALA A 12 5.22 10.73 -28.72
CA ALA A 12 6.56 10.88 -28.17
C ALA A 12 6.92 9.73 -27.21
N ALA A 13 5.98 9.30 -26.36
CA ALA A 13 6.15 8.18 -25.45
C ALA A 13 6.34 6.85 -26.20
N MET A 14 5.54 6.60 -27.25
CA MET A 14 5.69 5.41 -28.09
C MET A 14 7.03 5.38 -28.84
N LYS A 15 7.55 6.55 -29.24
CA LYS A 15 8.86 6.68 -29.89
C LYS A 15 10.04 6.42 -28.95
N ALA A 16 9.84 6.57 -27.64
CA ALA A 16 10.85 6.29 -26.62
C ALA A 16 10.90 4.79 -26.24
N LEU A 17 9.96 3.98 -26.74
CA LEU A 17 9.99 2.53 -26.50
C LEU A 17 11.13 1.90 -27.30
N PRO A 18 11.84 0.91 -26.72
CA PRO A 18 12.89 0.20 -27.42
C PRO A 18 12.33 -0.53 -28.65
N GLU A 19 12.90 -0.27 -29.83
CA GLU A 19 12.51 -0.92 -31.09
C GLU A 19 12.87 -2.43 -31.13
N LYS A 20 13.73 -2.88 -30.20
CA LYS A 20 14.12 -4.28 -30.11
C LYS A 20 12.98 -5.08 -29.49
N ASN A 21 12.45 -6.04 -30.25
CA ASN A 21 11.53 -7.05 -29.75
C ASN A 21 12.13 -7.73 -28.52
N VAL A 22 11.57 -7.43 -27.34
CA VAL A 22 11.93 -8.11 -26.09
C VAL A 22 11.35 -9.50 -26.18
N LYS A 23 12.22 -10.51 -26.38
CA LYS A 23 11.81 -11.91 -26.33
C LYS A 23 11.51 -12.24 -24.88
N THR A 24 10.24 -12.50 -24.60
CA THR A 24 9.77 -13.01 -23.31
C THR A 24 8.97 -14.29 -23.57
N TYR A 25 8.83 -15.13 -22.55
CA TYR A 25 8.02 -16.34 -22.69
C TYR A 25 6.56 -15.93 -22.93
N LEU A 26 5.86 -16.65 -23.81
CA LEU A 26 4.46 -16.38 -24.14
C LEU A 26 3.56 -16.25 -22.88
N PRO A 27 3.73 -17.09 -21.84
CA PRO A 27 3.04 -16.89 -20.56
C PRO A 27 3.31 -15.51 -19.96
N ASP A 28 4.57 -15.07 -19.89
CA ASP A 28 4.94 -13.78 -19.29
C ASP A 28 4.34 -12.58 -20.04
N ALA A 29 4.31 -12.65 -21.38
CA ALA A 29 3.62 -11.65 -22.21
C ALA A 29 2.11 -11.60 -21.95
N LEU A 30 1.48 -12.77 -21.85
CA LEU A 30 0.05 -12.89 -21.58
C LEU A 30 -0.30 -12.41 -20.16
N HIS A 31 0.55 -12.74 -19.18
CA HIS A 31 0.44 -12.27 -17.80
C HIS A 31 0.61 -10.74 -17.72
N PHE A 32 1.54 -10.16 -18.46
CA PHE A 32 1.75 -8.71 -18.51
C PHE A 32 0.54 -8.00 -19.16
N GLN A 33 0.03 -8.51 -20.27
CA GLN A 33 -1.16 -7.95 -20.93
C GLN A 33 -2.40 -8.08 -20.04
N ARG A 34 -2.60 -9.22 -19.37
CA ARG A 34 -3.71 -9.42 -18.43
C ARG A 34 -3.59 -8.51 -17.20
N ALA A 35 -2.37 -8.32 -16.67
CA ALA A 35 -2.12 -7.41 -15.56
C ALA A 35 -2.43 -5.95 -15.94
N ILE A 36 -2.05 -5.51 -17.14
CA ILE A 36 -2.39 -4.16 -17.65
C ILE A 36 -3.91 -3.99 -17.76
N GLN A 37 -4.63 -4.98 -18.32
CA GLN A 37 -6.09 -4.88 -18.45
C GLN A 37 -6.77 -4.89 -17.07
N ASN A 38 -6.30 -5.71 -16.12
CA ASN A 38 -6.83 -5.73 -14.76
C ASN A 38 -6.56 -4.41 -14.02
N ALA A 39 -5.36 -3.85 -14.13
CA ALA A 39 -5.01 -2.56 -13.53
C ALA A 39 -5.85 -1.43 -14.13
N ARG A 40 -6.07 -1.47 -15.46
CA ARG A 40 -6.95 -0.52 -16.14
C ARG A 40 -8.38 -0.63 -15.62
N GLN A 41 -8.94 -1.85 -15.54
CA GLN A 41 -10.32 -2.05 -15.06
C GLN A 41 -10.48 -1.59 -13.61
N ALA A 42 -9.58 -2.00 -12.70
CA ALA A 42 -9.61 -1.58 -11.31
C ALA A 42 -9.50 -0.06 -11.14
N CYS A 43 -8.67 0.60 -11.96
CA CYS A 43 -8.54 2.05 -11.96
C CYS A 43 -9.82 2.73 -12.47
N TRP A 44 -10.44 2.21 -13.54
CA TRP A 44 -11.73 2.71 -14.02
C TRP A 44 -12.85 2.53 -12.99
N ASP A 45 -12.91 1.39 -12.30
CA ASP A 45 -13.92 1.13 -11.27
C ASP A 45 -13.76 2.08 -10.07
N ALA A 46 -12.51 2.34 -9.66
CA ALA A 46 -12.20 3.31 -8.59
C ALA A 46 -12.59 4.74 -8.99
N ILE A 47 -12.33 5.13 -10.24
CA ILE A 47 -12.76 6.41 -10.80
C ILE A 47 -14.29 6.47 -10.80
N VAL A 48 -14.98 5.49 -11.37
CA VAL A 48 -16.45 5.48 -11.40
C VAL A 48 -17.04 5.56 -9.99
N LEU A 49 -16.47 4.86 -9.01
CA LEU A 49 -16.92 4.91 -7.62
C LEU A 49 -16.73 6.30 -6.99
N THR A 50 -15.58 6.95 -7.22
CA THR A 50 -15.33 8.31 -6.71
C THR A 50 -16.22 9.35 -7.38
N TYR A 51 -16.54 9.18 -8.67
CA TYR A 51 -17.43 10.09 -9.38
C TYR A 51 -18.92 9.86 -9.08
N LYS A 52 -19.34 8.65 -8.68
CA LYS A 52 -20.72 8.35 -8.27
C LYS A 52 -21.21 9.23 -7.12
N ASN A 53 -20.32 9.58 -6.20
CA ASN A 53 -20.63 10.44 -5.05
C ASN A 53 -20.05 11.85 -5.22
N SER A 54 -19.76 12.27 -6.46
CA SER A 54 -19.09 13.56 -6.72
C SER A 54 -19.91 14.78 -6.28
N GLU A 55 -21.22 14.66 -6.13
CA GLU A 55 -22.09 15.72 -5.63
C GLU A 55 -21.96 15.95 -4.11
N GLU A 56 -21.57 14.90 -3.36
CA GLU A 56 -21.43 14.95 -1.89
C GLU A 56 -19.97 15.07 -1.44
N CYS A 57 -19.01 14.87 -2.35
CA CYS A 57 -17.58 14.85 -2.03
C CYS A 57 -16.95 16.26 -2.08
N PRO A 58 -16.42 16.79 -0.96
CA PRO A 58 -15.81 18.12 -0.93
C PRO A 58 -14.39 18.17 -1.57
N ILE A 59 -13.76 17.04 -1.87
CA ILE A 59 -12.35 16.98 -2.30
C ILE A 59 -12.24 16.40 -3.72
N ARG A 60 -11.94 17.26 -4.71
CA ARG A 60 -11.46 16.84 -6.03
C ARG A 60 -9.93 16.80 -6.05
N MET A 61 -9.36 15.67 -5.64
CA MET A 61 -7.90 15.44 -5.70
C MET A 61 -7.55 14.41 -6.78
N PRO A 62 -6.38 14.51 -7.44
CA PRO A 62 -5.93 13.52 -8.40
C PRO A 62 -5.72 12.16 -7.72
N LEU A 63 -6.29 11.10 -8.31
CA LEU A 63 -6.04 9.73 -7.88
C LEU A 63 -4.72 9.24 -8.52
N GLU A 64 -3.78 8.80 -7.68
CA GLU A 64 -2.50 8.24 -8.13
C GLU A 64 -2.44 6.74 -7.83
N MET A 65 -2.26 5.92 -8.85
CA MET A 65 -2.07 4.47 -8.73
C MET A 65 -0.62 4.11 -9.05
N ARG A 66 0.05 3.39 -8.14
CA ARG A 66 1.42 2.87 -8.32
C ARG A 66 1.44 1.35 -8.20
N ILE A 67 2.09 0.69 -9.16
CA ILE A 67 2.29 -0.78 -9.14
C ILE A 67 3.71 -1.05 -8.64
N MET A 68 3.82 -1.88 -7.60
CA MET A 68 5.10 -2.17 -6.93
C MET A 68 5.26 -3.67 -6.71
N GLY A 69 6.50 -4.14 -6.78
CA GLY A 69 6.86 -5.52 -6.40
C GLY A 69 6.70 -5.76 -4.89
N GLY A 70 6.73 -7.03 -4.49
CA GLY A 70 6.69 -7.41 -3.08
C GLY A 70 7.92 -6.95 -2.29
N SER A 71 7.75 -6.74 -0.98
CA SER A 71 8.84 -6.37 -0.07
C SER A 71 9.06 -7.40 1.04
N GLY A 72 10.32 -7.59 1.42
CA GLY A 72 10.74 -8.43 2.56
C GLY A 72 10.81 -7.69 3.90
N VAL A 73 10.44 -6.42 3.96
CA VAL A 73 10.45 -5.60 5.19
C VAL A 73 9.19 -5.89 6.04
N ILE A 74 9.32 -6.07 7.36
CA ILE A 74 8.25 -6.60 8.26
C ILE A 74 6.97 -5.76 8.23
N MET A 75 7.10 -4.44 8.21
CA MET A 75 5.96 -3.52 8.26
C MET A 75 5.67 -2.84 6.91
N ALA A 76 6.31 -3.28 5.83
CA ALA A 76 6.08 -2.67 4.52
C ALA A 76 4.65 -2.97 4.02
N PRO A 77 3.93 -1.98 3.48
CA PRO A 77 2.62 -2.19 2.84
C PRO A 77 2.66 -3.21 1.69
N GLN A 78 3.83 -3.45 1.11
CA GLN A 78 4.07 -4.38 0.02
C GLN A 78 4.46 -5.79 0.49
N ARG A 79 4.53 -6.05 1.80
CA ARG A 79 4.98 -7.33 2.34
C ARG A 79 4.00 -8.45 2.02
N GLY A 80 4.54 -9.58 1.57
CA GLY A 80 3.77 -10.78 1.20
C GLY A 80 3.07 -10.65 -0.15
N ASN A 81 3.37 -9.60 -0.93
CA ASN A 81 2.83 -9.41 -2.26
C ASN A 81 3.66 -10.14 -3.33
N ALA A 82 3.52 -11.47 -3.41
CA ALA A 82 4.29 -12.31 -4.34
C ALA A 82 3.81 -12.21 -5.81
N LEU A 83 2.56 -11.80 -6.04
CA LEU A 83 1.93 -11.77 -7.37
C LEU A 83 1.71 -10.34 -7.91
N GLY A 84 2.21 -9.31 -7.21
CA GLY A 84 2.04 -7.91 -7.58
C GLY A 84 0.74 -7.27 -7.09
N THR A 85 0.72 -5.93 -7.07
CA THR A 85 -0.32 -5.08 -6.45
C THR A 85 -1.72 -5.16 -7.06
N CYS A 86 -1.99 -6.02 -8.05
CA CYS A 86 -3.27 -6.13 -8.73
C CYS A 86 -3.77 -7.58 -8.73
N ARG A 87 -4.48 -7.98 -7.66
CA ARG A 87 -5.16 -9.28 -7.49
C ARG A 87 -6.67 -9.08 -7.38
N GLU A 88 -7.48 -10.09 -7.71
CA GLU A 88 -8.96 -10.10 -7.57
C GLU A 88 -9.44 -9.68 -6.18
N SER A 89 -8.66 -9.94 -5.13
CA SER A 89 -8.78 -9.30 -3.81
C SER A 89 -7.47 -8.61 -3.48
N LEU A 90 -7.50 -7.28 -3.40
CA LEU A 90 -6.33 -6.46 -3.06
C LEU A 90 -6.00 -6.64 -1.58
N LYS A 91 -4.73 -7.00 -1.28
CA LYS A 91 -4.22 -6.92 0.08
C LYS A 91 -3.96 -5.44 0.40
N THR A 92 -4.97 -4.79 0.95
CA THR A 92 -4.96 -3.36 1.26
C THR A 92 -4.25 -3.13 2.59
N HIS A 93 -3.09 -2.47 2.55
CA HIS A 93 -2.42 -1.92 3.74
C HIS A 93 -2.40 -0.40 3.65
N PRO A 94 -2.52 0.32 4.78
CA PRO A 94 -2.36 1.75 4.80
C PRO A 94 -0.91 2.13 4.48
N HIS A 95 -0.74 3.23 3.79
CA HIS A 95 0.56 3.85 3.66
C HIS A 95 0.83 4.66 4.93
N TRP A 96 1.81 4.26 5.74
CA TRP A 96 2.09 4.86 7.06
C TRP A 96 2.20 6.38 7.06
N ALA A 97 2.79 6.97 6.00
CA ALA A 97 2.96 8.42 5.85
C ALA A 97 1.70 9.18 5.38
N LYS A 98 0.54 8.52 5.26
CA LYS A 98 -0.71 9.13 4.81
C LYS A 98 -1.76 9.05 5.92
N GLU A 99 -2.83 9.80 5.77
CA GLU A 99 -3.96 9.73 6.69
C GLU A 99 -4.79 8.47 6.42
N TRP A 100 -5.04 7.69 7.46
CA TRP A 100 -5.80 6.45 7.34
C TRP A 100 -6.66 6.12 8.58
N HIS A 101 -6.44 6.75 9.73
CA HIS A 101 -7.06 6.39 11.01
C HIS A 101 -8.60 6.47 11.04
N GLY A 102 -9.19 7.44 10.35
CA GLY A 102 -10.63 7.68 10.37
C GLY A 102 -11.46 6.77 9.47
N TYR A 103 -10.83 5.92 8.65
CA TYR A 103 -11.53 5.15 7.64
C TYR A 103 -11.90 3.74 8.10
N THR A 104 -13.03 3.26 7.59
CA THR A 104 -13.47 1.87 7.71
C THR A 104 -13.26 1.15 6.39
N VAL A 105 -12.76 -0.08 6.44
CA VAL A 105 -12.61 -0.93 5.26
C VAL A 105 -13.10 -2.32 5.58
N ASP A 106 -13.89 -2.89 4.67
CA ASP A 106 -14.61 -4.14 4.87
C ASP A 106 -15.47 -4.12 6.15
N GLY A 107 -16.05 -2.96 6.46
CA GLY A 107 -16.92 -2.75 7.63
C GLY A 107 -16.20 -2.70 8.98
N LYS A 108 -14.85 -2.69 8.99
CA LYS A 108 -14.05 -2.64 10.23
C LYS A 108 -13.22 -1.35 10.29
N PRO A 109 -13.02 -0.76 11.49
CA PRO A 109 -12.05 0.30 11.68
C PRO A 109 -10.65 -0.17 11.30
N TRP A 110 -9.86 0.71 10.70
CA TRP A 110 -8.53 0.38 10.20
C TRP A 110 -7.59 -0.19 11.27
N ILE A 111 -7.55 0.41 12.46
CA ILE A 111 -6.73 -0.07 13.59
C ILE A 111 -7.07 -1.53 13.95
N GLY A 112 -8.35 -1.84 14.12
CA GLY A 112 -8.77 -3.19 14.48
C GLY A 112 -8.45 -4.23 13.41
N ARG A 113 -8.47 -3.85 12.13
CA ARG A 113 -8.06 -4.75 11.05
C ARG A 113 -6.54 -4.95 11.01
N LEU A 114 -5.76 -3.89 11.20
CA LEU A 114 -4.30 -3.97 11.25
C LEU A 114 -3.83 -4.95 12.32
N GLU A 115 -4.42 -4.87 13.51
CA GLU A 115 -4.08 -5.70 14.66
C GLU A 115 -4.52 -7.16 14.49
N ALA A 116 -5.73 -7.38 13.97
CA ALA A 116 -6.36 -8.69 13.94
C ALA A 116 -6.05 -9.49 12.67
N VAL A 117 -5.83 -8.82 11.54
CA VAL A 117 -5.74 -9.43 10.21
C VAL A 117 -4.37 -9.19 9.58
N ASP A 118 -3.98 -7.92 9.42
CA ASP A 118 -2.86 -7.60 8.52
C ASP A 118 -1.48 -7.80 9.15
N TYR A 119 -1.30 -7.50 10.44
CA TYR A 119 -0.02 -7.62 11.16
C TYR A 119 -0.05 -8.58 12.36
N LYS A 120 -0.99 -9.53 12.39
CA LYS A 120 -1.19 -10.42 13.55
C LYS A 120 0.10 -11.14 14.00
N GLY A 121 0.90 -11.64 13.06
CA GLY A 121 2.16 -12.32 13.36
C GLY A 121 3.37 -11.39 13.31
N GLU A 122 3.32 -10.41 12.41
CA GLU A 122 4.39 -9.46 12.15
C GLU A 122 4.66 -8.54 13.34
N ARG A 123 3.63 -8.20 14.13
CA ARG A 123 3.78 -7.43 15.37
C ARG A 123 4.74 -8.12 16.35
N GLN A 124 4.54 -9.41 16.58
CA GLN A 124 5.38 -10.20 17.48
C GLN A 124 6.81 -10.32 16.94
N GLN A 125 6.95 -10.57 15.63
CA GLN A 125 8.26 -10.63 14.97
C GLN A 125 9.02 -9.30 15.09
N PHE A 126 8.31 -8.19 14.94
CA PHE A 126 8.88 -6.85 15.03
C PHE A 126 9.35 -6.52 16.45
N LEU A 127 8.52 -6.79 17.47
CA LEU A 127 8.91 -6.58 18.87
C LEU A 127 10.09 -7.45 19.28
N GLN A 128 10.14 -8.71 18.82
CA GLN A 128 11.28 -9.58 19.05
C GLN A 128 12.56 -9.03 18.43
N THR A 129 12.47 -8.54 17.18
CA THR A 129 13.61 -7.93 16.48
C THR A 129 14.10 -6.67 17.21
N LEU A 130 13.18 -5.82 17.68
CA LEU A 130 13.51 -4.65 18.50
C LEU A 130 14.20 -5.05 19.81
N ALA A 131 13.68 -6.05 20.51
CA ALA A 131 14.28 -6.55 21.75
C ALA A 131 15.70 -7.11 21.52
N ASP A 132 15.93 -7.80 20.40
CA ASP A 132 17.25 -8.34 20.05
C ASP A 132 18.25 -7.24 19.70
N ILE A 133 17.80 -6.15 19.04
CA ILE A 133 18.62 -4.96 18.81
C ILE A 133 18.94 -4.27 20.14
N GLY A 134 17.95 -4.11 21.01
CA GLY A 134 18.12 -3.55 22.35
C GLY A 134 19.15 -4.33 23.17
N LYS A 135 19.05 -5.66 23.21
CA LYS A 135 20.02 -6.53 23.89
C LYS A 135 21.45 -6.34 23.38
N LYS A 136 21.64 -6.19 22.07
CA LYS A 136 22.97 -5.92 21.50
C LYS A 136 23.54 -4.56 21.92
N ALA A 137 22.67 -3.57 22.11
CA ALA A 137 23.04 -2.24 22.58
C ALA A 137 23.08 -2.09 24.12
N GLY A 138 22.68 -3.14 24.86
CA GLY A 138 22.56 -3.11 26.32
C GLY A 138 21.31 -2.41 26.85
N TRP A 139 20.28 -2.22 26.04
CA TRP A 139 19.02 -1.56 26.41
C TRP A 139 17.85 -2.54 26.52
N PRO A 140 17.01 -2.45 27.57
CA PRO A 140 15.78 -3.20 27.64
C PRO A 140 14.75 -2.67 26.63
N LEU A 141 13.77 -3.51 26.28
CA LEU A 141 12.69 -3.13 25.35
C LEU A 141 11.87 -1.94 25.87
N GLN A 142 11.74 -1.81 27.19
CA GLN A 142 11.04 -0.70 27.82
C GLN A 142 11.74 0.65 27.56
N ASP A 143 13.06 0.72 27.67
CA ASP A 143 13.82 1.94 27.33
C ASP A 143 13.67 2.31 25.85
N LEU A 144 13.59 1.32 24.96
CA LEU A 144 13.35 1.55 23.54
C LEU A 144 11.93 2.10 23.30
N GLN A 145 10.93 1.56 24.00
CA GLN A 145 9.56 2.06 23.94
C GLN A 145 9.49 3.51 24.43
N GLU A 146 10.07 3.82 25.58
CA GLU A 146 10.01 5.17 26.17
C GLU A 146 10.69 6.23 25.29
N ARG A 147 11.72 5.85 24.52
CA ARG A 147 12.50 6.80 23.69
C ARG A 147 11.98 6.96 22.27
N PHE A 148 11.42 5.91 21.67
CA PHE A 148 11.11 5.86 20.25
C PHE A 148 9.63 5.60 19.94
N SER A 149 8.78 5.40 20.94
CA SER A 149 7.35 5.19 20.76
C SER A 149 6.54 6.49 20.74
N ASN A 150 5.30 6.38 20.30
CA ASN A 150 4.26 7.39 20.38
C ASN A 150 2.91 6.70 20.67
N ASP A 151 1.84 7.46 20.92
CA ASP A 151 0.54 6.91 21.29
C ASP A 151 -0.01 5.89 20.28
N LEU A 152 0.15 6.16 18.98
CA LEU A 152 -0.26 5.25 17.93
C LEU A 152 0.53 3.93 17.99
N PHE A 153 1.84 4.02 18.14
CA PHE A 153 2.72 2.88 18.20
C PHE A 153 2.45 2.03 19.44
N ASP A 154 2.16 2.67 20.57
CA ASP A 154 1.77 2.04 21.82
C ASP A 154 0.44 1.28 21.71
N VAL A 155 -0.54 1.84 21.01
CA VAL A 155 -1.81 1.16 20.73
C VAL A 155 -1.58 -0.05 19.83
N LEU A 156 -0.89 0.13 18.71
CA LEU A 156 -0.76 -0.91 17.69
C LEU A 156 0.14 -2.07 18.11
N PHE A 157 1.27 -1.80 18.78
CA PHE A 157 2.30 -2.81 19.05
C PHE A 157 2.33 -3.24 20.52
N PHE A 158 2.02 -2.35 21.46
CA PHE A 158 2.11 -2.65 22.89
C PHE A 158 0.74 -2.88 23.54
N ASP A 159 -0.32 -3.00 22.73
CA ASP A 159 -1.71 -3.23 23.13
C ASP A 159 -2.18 -2.29 24.27
N LYS A 160 -1.61 -1.07 24.35
CA LYS A 160 -2.07 -0.06 25.30
C LYS A 160 -3.41 0.49 24.84
N LYS A 161 -4.34 0.72 25.77
CA LYS A 161 -5.59 1.42 25.45
C LYS A 161 -5.28 2.85 24.99
N PRO A 162 -5.97 3.37 23.95
CA PRO A 162 -5.76 4.73 23.50
C PRO A 162 -5.96 5.70 24.67
N GLN A 163 -4.96 6.54 24.95
CA GLN A 163 -5.14 7.64 25.89
C GLN A 163 -6.16 8.61 25.26
N LYS A 164 -7.32 8.74 25.90
CA LYS A 164 -8.28 9.79 25.55
C LYS A 164 -7.64 11.12 25.94
N ASN A 165 -7.23 11.89 24.94
CA ASN A 165 -7.03 13.34 25.09
C ASN A 165 -8.38 14.01 25.35
#